data_AF-A0A6N7UWM0-F1
#
_entry.id   AF-A0A6N7UWM0-F1
#
_cell.length_a   1.000
_cell.length_b   1.000
_cell.length_c   1.000
_cell.angle_alpha   90.00
_cell.angle_beta   90.00
_cell.angle_gamma   90.00
#
_symmetry.space_group_name_H-M   'P 1'
#
loop_
_entity.id
_entity.type
_entity.pdbx_description
1 polymer ?
#
loop_
_entity_poly.entity_id
_entity_poly.type
_entity_poly.pdbx_seq_one_letter_code
_entity_poly.pdbx_strand_id
1 'polypeptide(L)'
;MGVTSYFRDRRGKQTVVLPPNLPLLAWAGFGAASAMALTPRYQDLMRRASQGAMMWWAAGETFRGRSPFRRTLGAATLMRSLTR
;
A
#
# COMPACT_ATOMS: atom_id res chain seq x y z
N MET A 1 -7.27 -12.88 25.79
CA MET A 1 -7.94 -12.18 24.67
C MET A 1 -6.99 -11.09 24.16
N GLY A 2 -6.15 -11.30 23.14
CA GLY A 2 -5.05 -10.32 22.95
C GLY A 2 -4.39 -10.13 21.59
N VAL A 3 -4.62 -10.98 20.58
CA VAL A 3 -3.90 -10.81 19.29
C VAL A 3 -4.82 -11.00 18.08
N THR A 4 -5.87 -11.81 18.22
CA THR A 4 -6.82 -12.10 17.14
C THR A 4 -7.68 -10.90 16.72
N SER A 5 -7.97 -9.95 17.62
CA SER A 5 -8.71 -8.73 17.29
C SER A 5 -7.91 -7.73 16.45
N TYR A 6 -6.58 -7.86 16.41
CA TYR A 6 -5.74 -6.97 15.61
C TYR A 6 -5.86 -7.30 14.11
N PHE A 7 -5.96 -8.59 13.79
CA PHE A 7 -6.06 -9.12 12.43
C PHE A 7 -7.52 -9.31 11.94
N ARG A 8 -8.50 -9.14 12.83
CA ARG A 8 -9.91 -9.48 12.58
C ARG A 8 -10.79 -8.25 12.77
N ASP A 9 -11.55 -7.91 11.74
CA ASP A 9 -12.51 -6.80 11.78
C ASP A 9 -13.62 -7.08 12.84
N ARG A 10 -14.33 -6.05 13.32
CA ARG A 10 -15.42 -6.18 14.35
C ARG A 10 -16.55 -7.14 13.91
N ARG A 11 -16.61 -7.50 12.63
CA ARG A 11 -17.54 -8.48 12.04
C ARG A 11 -16.95 -9.89 11.87
N GLY A 12 -15.78 -10.18 12.43
CA GLY A 12 -15.17 -11.52 12.37
C GLY A 12 -14.49 -11.86 11.04
N LYS A 13 -14.42 -10.93 10.06
CA LYS A 13 -13.69 -11.12 8.81
C LYS A 13 -12.19 -10.98 9.00
N GLN A 14 -11.45 -11.95 8.49
CA GLN A 14 -9.99 -12.00 8.52
C GLN A 14 -9.44 -11.00 7.49
N THR A 15 -8.86 -9.90 7.97
CA THR A 15 -8.47 -8.76 7.12
C THR A 15 -7.14 -8.99 6.39
N VAL A 16 -6.52 -10.15 6.62
CA VAL A 16 -5.25 -10.56 6.02
C VAL A 16 -5.40 -10.85 4.52
N VAL A 17 -6.58 -11.32 4.09
CA VAL A 17 -6.88 -11.64 2.69
C VAL A 17 -8.07 -10.80 2.24
N LEU A 18 -7.84 -9.50 2.03
CA LEU A 18 -8.76 -8.66 1.27
C LEU A 18 -8.32 -8.63 -0.20
N PRO A 19 -9.26 -8.58 -1.16
CA PRO A 19 -8.92 -8.42 -2.57
C PRO A 19 -8.03 -7.20 -2.78
N PRO A 20 -7.03 -7.29 -3.67
CA PRO A 20 -6.02 -6.25 -3.84
C PRO A 20 -6.66 -4.92 -4.17
N ASN A 21 -6.31 -3.90 -3.39
CA ASN A 21 -6.83 -2.55 -3.54
C ASN A 21 -6.31 -1.97 -4.88
N LEU A 22 -7.13 -1.19 -5.60
CA LEU A 22 -6.72 -0.46 -6.82
C LEU A 22 -5.32 0.20 -6.73
N PRO A 23 -4.93 0.84 -5.61
CA PRO A 23 -3.60 1.44 -5.46
C PRO A 23 -2.44 0.43 -5.44
N LEU A 24 -2.64 -0.78 -4.89
CA LEU A 24 -1.64 -1.85 -4.89
C LEU A 24 -1.44 -2.42 -6.29
N LEU A 25 -2.53 -2.55 -7.05
CA LEU A 25 -2.48 -2.94 -8.46
C LEU A 25 -1.77 -1.88 -9.31
N ALA A 26 -2.04 -0.60 -9.05
CA ALA A 26 -1.34 0.50 -9.71
C ALA A 26 0.15 0.52 -9.34
N TRP A 27 0.51 0.35 -8.06
CA TRP A 27 1.90 0.24 -7.62
C TRP A 27 2.63 -0.91 -8.32
N ALA A 28 2.02 -2.11 -8.34
CA ALA A 28 2.60 -3.29 -8.96
C ALA A 28 2.71 -3.14 -10.49
N GLY A 29 1.68 -2.59 -11.15
CA GLY A 29 1.67 -2.34 -12.59
C GLY A 29 2.71 -1.31 -13.01
N PHE A 30 2.77 -0.15 -12.33
CA PHE A 30 3.76 0.87 -12.62
C PHE A 30 5.19 0.45 -12.22
N GLY A 31 5.34 -0.34 -11.16
CA GLY A 31 6.63 -0.90 -10.75
C GLY A 31 7.16 -1.90 -11.78
N ALA A 32 6.32 -2.83 -12.25
CA ALA A 32 6.68 -3.79 -13.30
C ALA A 32 6.99 -3.07 -14.63
N ALA A 33 6.14 -2.11 -15.02
CA ALA A 33 6.37 -1.30 -16.21
C ALA A 33 7.68 -0.50 -16.12
N SER A 34 8.02 0.03 -14.95
CA SER A 34 9.31 0.69 -14.70
C SER A 34 10.49 -0.28 -14.86
N ALA A 35 10.37 -1.53 -14.41
CA ALA A 35 11.44 -2.52 -14.51
C ALA A 35 11.66 -2.97 -15.96
N MET A 36 10.60 -2.97 -16.77
CA MET A 36 10.65 -3.33 -18.19
C MET A 36 10.98 -2.14 -19.11
N ALA A 37 10.98 -0.90 -18.59
CA ALA A 37 11.26 0.28 -19.38
C ALA A 37 12.76 0.36 -19.75
N LEU A 38 13.08 0.20 -21.03
CA LEU A 38 14.45 0.35 -21.55
C LEU A 38 14.97 1.80 -21.53
N THR A 39 14.07 2.78 -21.38
CA THR A 39 14.43 4.20 -21.43
C THR A 39 14.45 4.80 -20.02
N PRO A 40 15.58 5.42 -19.59
CA PRO A 40 15.75 5.92 -18.22
C PRO A 40 14.72 7.00 -17.84
N ARG A 41 14.28 7.83 -18.79
CA ARG A 41 13.24 8.85 -18.57
C ARG A 41 11.87 8.26 -18.21
N TYR A 42 11.47 7.17 -18.87
CA TYR A 42 10.19 6.50 -18.59
C TYR A 42 10.27 5.65 -17.32
N GLN A 43 11.43 5.05 -17.06
CA GLN A 43 11.71 4.34 -15.83
C GLN A 43 11.54 5.26 -14.60
N ASP A 44 12.13 6.45 -14.61
CA ASP A 44 11.99 7.40 -13.49
C ASP A 44 10.56 7.89 -13.29
N LEU A 45 9.83 8.14 -14.39
CA LEU A 45 8.45 8.60 -14.32
C LEU A 45 7.52 7.52 -13.75
N MET A 46 7.66 6.27 -14.23
CA MET A 46 6.92 5.11 -13.71
C MET A 46 7.28 4.80 -12.26
N ARG A 47 8.55 4.95 -11.88
CA ARG A 47 9.00 4.77 -10.50
C ARG A 47 8.38 5.79 -9.55
N ARG A 48 8.32 7.07 -9.96
CA ARG A 48 7.64 8.13 -9.20
C ARG A 48 6.13 7.90 -9.13
N ALA A 49 5.51 7.46 -10.24
CA ALA A 49 4.09 7.12 -10.26
C ALA A 49 3.76 5.93 -9.33
N SER A 50 4.60 4.89 -9.34
CA SER A 50 4.51 3.74 -8.44
C SER A 50 4.64 4.19 -6.97
N GLN A 51 5.63 5.03 -6.65
CA GLN A 51 5.77 5.61 -5.31
C GLN A 51 4.54 6.43 -4.89
N GLY A 52 4.01 7.26 -5.79
CA GLY A 52 2.79 8.05 -5.55
C GLY A 52 1.57 7.17 -5.27
N ALA A 53 1.38 6.10 -6.04
CA ALA A 53 0.31 5.13 -5.80
C ALA A 53 0.45 4.43 -4.43
N MET A 54 1.68 4.11 -4.03
CA MET A 54 1.99 3.50 -2.74
C MET A 54 1.78 4.47 -1.56
N MET A 55 2.16 5.74 -1.71
CA MET A 55 1.86 6.81 -0.76
C MET A 55 0.35 7.04 -0.61
N TRP A 56 -0.37 7.07 -1.73
CA TRP A 56 -1.82 7.24 -1.72
C TRP A 56 -2.53 6.07 -1.04
N TRP A 57 -2.06 4.84 -1.30
CA TRP A 57 -2.51 3.65 -0.58
C TRP A 57 -2.24 3.78 0.93
N ALA A 58 -1.02 4.12 1.30
CA ALA A 58 -0.59 4.26 2.68
C ALA A 58 -1.46 5.28 3.44
N ALA A 59 -1.69 6.46 2.85
CA ALA A 59 -2.57 7.48 3.41
C ALA A 59 -4.02 6.98 3.56
N GLY A 60 -4.56 6.36 2.51
CA GLY A 60 -5.89 5.77 2.55
C GLY A 60 -6.02 4.73 3.65
N GLU A 61 -5.01 3.90 3.86
CA GLU A 61 -5.03 2.86 4.87
C GLU A 61 -4.84 3.41 6.29
N THR A 62 -4.02 4.44 6.49
CA THR A 62 -3.88 5.13 7.78
C THR A 62 -5.19 5.76 8.23
N PHE A 63 -5.85 6.51 7.34
CA PHE A 63 -7.06 7.26 7.69
C PHE A 63 -8.33 6.39 7.65
N ARG A 64 -8.50 5.54 6.63
CA ARG A 64 -9.72 4.75 6.39
C ARG A 64 -9.55 3.24 6.61
N GLY A 65 -8.41 2.77 7.10
CA GLY A 65 -8.18 1.34 7.36
C GLY A 65 -9.22 0.77 8.34
N ARG A 66 -9.98 -0.22 7.88
CA ARG A 66 -11.01 -0.91 8.69
C ARG A 66 -10.42 -1.78 9.81
N SER A 67 -9.14 -2.15 9.70
CA SER A 67 -8.41 -2.92 10.71
C SER A 67 -7.25 -2.08 11.29
N PRO A 68 -6.99 -2.16 12.62
CA PRO A 68 -5.85 -1.50 13.23
C PRO A 68 -4.50 -1.98 12.65
N PHE A 69 -4.38 -3.26 12.26
CA PHE A 69 -3.21 -3.79 11.56
C PHE A 69 -2.95 -3.09 10.21
N ARG A 70 -4.02 -2.82 9.46
CA ARG A 70 -3.92 -2.14 8.18
C ARG A 70 -3.58 -0.66 8.37
N ARG A 71 -4.13 0.00 9.38
CA ARG A 71 -3.77 1.38 9.74
C ARG A 71 -2.29 1.51 10.11
N THR A 72 -1.73 0.58 10.87
CA THR A 72 -0.32 0.61 11.24
C THR A 72 0.59 0.34 10.05
N LEU A 73 0.24 -0.61 9.16
CA LEU A 73 0.96 -0.83 7.91
C LEU A 73 0.92 0.39 6.99
N GLY A 74 -0.24 1.02 6.84
CA GLY A 74 -0.39 2.28 6.14
C GLY A 74 0.52 3.34 6.72
N ALA A 75 0.44 3.57 8.03
CA ALA A 75 1.22 4.60 8.71
C ALA A 75 2.74 4.35 8.61
N ALA A 76 3.19 3.11 8.78
CA ALA A 76 4.60 2.74 8.65
C ALA A 76 5.11 2.94 7.22
N THR A 77 4.28 2.61 6.22
CA THR A 77 4.62 2.81 4.80
C THR A 77 4.70 4.29 4.46
N LEU A 78 3.76 5.10 4.97
CA LEU A 78 3.73 6.56 4.81
C LEU A 78 4.95 7.21 5.48
N MET A 79 5.24 6.83 6.72
CA MET A 79 6.41 7.29 7.46
C MET A 79 7.69 6.99 6.67
N ARG A 80 7.86 5.75 6.20
CA ARG A 80 9.02 5.34 5.40
C ARG A 80 9.12 6.09 4.07
N SER A 81 7.99 6.43 3.45
CA SER A 81 7.97 7.23 2.22
C SER A 81 8.30 8.70 2.43
N LEU A 82 8.07 9.23 3.63
CA LEU A 82 8.43 10.60 4.02
C LEU A 82 9.90 10.71 4.49
N THR A 83 10.47 9.63 5.01
CA THR A 83 11.86 9.59 5.51
C THR A 83 12.89 9.21 4.42
N ARG A 84 12.45 8.80 3.22
CA ARG A 84 13.33 8.52 2.07
C ARG A 84 13.46 9.72 1.16
#